data_AF-A0A662F6Y1-F1
#
_entry.id   AF-A0A662F6Y1-F1
#
_cell.length_a   1.000
_cell.length_b   1.000
_cell.length_c   1.000
_cell.angle_alpha   90.00
_cell.angle_beta   90.00
_cell.angle_gamma   90.00
#
_symmetry.space_group_name_H-M   'P 1'
#
loop_
_entity.id
_entity.type
_entity.pdbx_description
1 polymer ?
#
loop_
_entity_poly.entity_id
_entity_poly.type
_entity_poly.pdbx_seq_one_letter_code
_entity_poly.pdbx_strand_id
1 'polypeptide(L)'
;DWGGVSVGPLKIALFDVSDVENPKLIDKYEIGEAGSDSEALRDHKAFLFSKEKNLLVIPVREVKDRRYYDKERGYWKQNVWQGAYVFGLNPESGITLKGKITHYDGDEDYGYYYNSPWAVRRALYMDDVLYTVSARLIKMNDLNNINQEVNSIELPYVEQHYYPSPWITRGVEII
;
A
#
# COMPACT_ATOMS: atom_id res chain seq x y z
N ASP A 1 24.92 -11.10 -24.99
CA ASP A 1 24.11 -11.00 -23.76
C ASP A 1 23.98 -9.56 -23.34
N TRP A 2 22.80 -8.97 -23.55
CA TRP A 2 22.49 -7.64 -23.04
C TRP A 2 22.17 -7.81 -21.56
N GLY A 3 22.99 -7.24 -20.68
CA GLY A 3 22.73 -7.19 -19.24
C GLY A 3 21.37 -6.54 -18.99
N GLY A 4 20.36 -7.35 -18.71
CA GLY A 4 19.04 -6.90 -18.33
C GLY A 4 18.98 -6.62 -16.83
N VAL A 5 18.34 -5.52 -16.45
CA VAL A 5 17.90 -5.32 -15.06
C VAL A 5 16.61 -6.11 -14.88
N SER A 6 16.62 -7.18 -14.08
CA SER A 6 15.38 -7.80 -13.62
C SER A 6 14.87 -7.01 -12.41
N VAL A 7 13.72 -6.36 -12.57
CA VAL A 7 13.01 -5.76 -11.44
C VAL A 7 12.33 -6.90 -10.68
N GLY A 8 12.71 -7.12 -9.43
CA GLY A 8 12.15 -8.15 -8.57
C GLY A 8 10.88 -7.70 -7.82
N PRO A 9 10.40 -8.55 -6.89
CA PRO A 9 9.34 -8.16 -5.96
C PRO A 9 9.78 -7.04 -5.02
N LEU A 10 8.83 -6.39 -4.35
CA LEU A 10 9.14 -5.51 -3.23
C LEU A 10 9.66 -6.36 -2.07
N LYS A 11 10.80 -5.98 -1.48
CA LYS A 11 11.45 -6.77 -0.43
C LYS A 11 11.69 -5.97 0.84
N ILE A 12 11.33 -6.56 1.98
CA ILE A 12 11.68 -6.10 3.33
C ILE A 12 12.74 -7.06 3.84
N ALA A 13 13.83 -6.54 4.42
CA ALA A 13 14.90 -7.36 4.98
C ALA A 13 15.30 -6.84 6.35
N LEU A 14 15.38 -7.74 7.32
CA LEU A 14 15.77 -7.48 8.70
C LEU A 14 17.20 -7.94 8.90
N PHE A 15 18.05 -7.05 9.41
CA PHE A 15 19.46 -7.33 9.65
C PHE A 15 19.81 -7.14 11.13
N ASP A 16 20.63 -8.04 11.66
CA ASP A 16 21.40 -7.81 12.87
C ASP A 16 22.61 -6.94 12.50
N VAL A 17 22.70 -5.78 13.12
CA VAL A 17 23.76 -4.78 12.92
C VAL A 17 24.56 -4.53 14.21
N SER A 18 24.55 -5.49 15.14
CA SER A 18 25.38 -5.44 16.37
C SER A 18 26.88 -5.38 16.06
N ASP A 19 27.30 -6.02 14.96
CA ASP A 19 28.59 -5.80 14.29
C ASP A 19 28.34 -5.06 12.96
N VAL A 20 28.68 -3.78 12.92
CA VAL A 20 28.46 -2.92 11.75
C VAL A 20 29.36 -3.30 10.57
N GLU A 21 30.51 -3.93 10.82
CA GLU A 21 31.40 -4.40 9.76
C GLU A 21 30.86 -5.68 9.10
N ASN A 22 30.03 -6.45 9.81
CA ASN A 22 29.50 -7.74 9.37
C ASN A 22 27.99 -7.90 9.65
N PRO A 23 27.12 -7.11 9.00
CA PRO A 23 25.68 -7.21 9.21
C PRO A 23 25.15 -8.58 8.75
N LYS A 24 24.28 -9.19 9.55
CA LYS A 24 23.73 -10.53 9.29
C LYS A 24 22.25 -10.44 8.95
N LEU A 25 21.83 -11.04 7.84
CA LEU A 25 20.41 -11.15 7.50
C LEU A 25 19.73 -12.09 8.51
N ILE A 26 18.75 -11.57 9.25
CA ILE A 26 17.90 -12.35 10.15
C ILE A 26 16.76 -12.97 9.34
N ASP A 27 16.05 -12.13 8.57
CA ASP A 27 14.87 -12.55 7.83
C ASP A 27 14.56 -11.61 6.65
N LYS A 28 13.77 -12.09 5.70
CA LYS A 28 13.25 -11.29 4.59
C LYS A 28 11.81 -11.66 4.24
N TYR A 29 11.06 -10.66 3.78
CA TYR A 29 9.70 -10.81 3.27
C TYR A 29 9.62 -10.22 1.87
N GLU A 30 9.16 -10.99 0.89
CA GLU A 30 8.98 -10.56 -0.50
C GLU A 30 7.48 -10.41 -0.80
N ILE A 31 7.12 -9.31 -1.45
CA ILE A 31 5.74 -8.90 -1.72
C ILE A 31 5.54 -8.75 -3.23
N GLY A 32 4.56 -9.50 -3.73
CA GLY A 32 4.10 -9.46 -5.12
C GLY A 32 5.18 -9.87 -6.13
N GLU A 33 4.99 -9.42 -7.37
CA GLU A 33 5.87 -9.66 -8.51
C GLU A 33 6.62 -8.38 -8.91
N ALA A 34 7.40 -8.48 -9.98
CA ALA A 34 8.03 -7.34 -10.66
C ALA A 34 7.04 -6.20 -10.91
N GLY A 35 7.38 -5.00 -10.43
CA GLY A 35 6.54 -3.80 -10.53
C GLY A 35 5.69 -3.52 -9.29
N SER A 36 5.76 -4.38 -8.27
CA SER A 36 5.29 -4.03 -6.92
C SER A 36 6.09 -2.83 -6.39
N ASP A 37 5.41 -1.92 -5.71
CA ASP A 37 5.98 -0.64 -5.29
C ASP A 37 5.49 -0.25 -3.88
N SER A 38 6.17 0.72 -3.28
CA SER A 38 5.78 1.31 -2.01
C SER A 38 6.15 2.80 -1.98
N GLU A 39 5.26 3.61 -1.40
CA GLU A 39 5.59 5.00 -1.06
C GLU A 39 6.84 5.10 -0.16
N ALA A 40 7.11 4.08 0.66
CA ALA A 40 8.27 4.04 1.55
C ALA A 40 9.62 3.99 0.82
N LEU A 41 9.64 3.62 -0.47
CA LEU A 41 10.86 3.65 -1.29
C LEU A 41 11.30 5.07 -1.64
N ARG A 42 10.39 6.05 -1.56
CA ARG A 42 10.62 7.45 -1.95
C ARG A 42 10.33 8.47 -0.85
N ASP A 43 9.53 8.09 0.15
CA ASP A 43 9.22 8.91 1.33
C ASP A 43 9.40 8.09 2.61
N HIS A 44 10.47 8.40 3.36
CA HIS A 44 10.79 7.74 4.62
C HIS A 44 9.73 7.96 5.71
N LYS A 45 8.78 8.89 5.54
CA LYS A 45 7.65 9.13 6.45
C LYS A 45 6.41 8.35 6.06
N ALA A 46 6.44 7.58 4.97
CA ALA A 46 5.29 6.81 4.51
C ALA A 46 5.04 5.55 5.33
N PHE A 47 6.08 4.94 5.91
CA PHE A 47 5.94 3.78 6.78
C PHE A 47 5.85 4.19 8.26
N LEU A 48 5.15 3.37 9.05
CA LEU A 48 5.05 3.51 10.50
C LEU A 48 5.87 2.41 11.16
N PHE A 49 6.70 2.76 12.13
CA PHE A 49 7.40 1.81 12.98
C PHE A 49 7.21 2.15 14.45
N SER A 50 6.83 1.17 15.25
CA SER A 50 6.79 1.27 16.72
C SER A 50 7.35 -0.02 17.32
N LYS A 51 8.49 0.11 18.01
CA LYS A 51 9.08 -1.00 18.77
C LYS A 51 8.17 -1.43 19.92
N GLU A 52 7.58 -0.46 20.63
CA GLU A 52 6.71 -0.70 21.78
C GLU A 52 5.48 -1.53 21.42
N LYS A 53 4.85 -1.23 20.28
CA LYS A 53 3.67 -1.98 19.78
C LYS A 53 4.05 -3.20 18.94
N ASN A 54 5.35 -3.49 18.75
CA ASN A 54 5.84 -4.49 17.82
C ASN A 54 5.14 -4.38 16.45
N LEU A 55 5.28 -3.19 15.83
CA LEU A 55 4.47 -2.78 14.70
C LEU A 55 5.35 -2.15 13.61
N LEU A 56 5.20 -2.66 12.39
CA LEU A 56 5.69 -2.05 11.17
C LEU A 56 4.55 -2.02 10.15
N VAL A 57 4.20 -0.84 9.65
CA VAL A 57 3.15 -0.69 8.62
C VAL A 57 3.75 -0.07 7.38
N ILE A 58 3.64 -0.77 6.25
CA ILE A 58 4.19 -0.35 4.96
C ILE A 58 3.04 -0.21 3.96
N PRO A 59 2.82 0.98 3.39
CA PRO A 59 1.95 1.14 2.22
C PRO A 59 2.52 0.39 1.02
N VAL A 60 1.73 -0.43 0.35
CA VAL A 60 2.18 -1.29 -0.74
C VAL A 60 1.17 -1.27 -1.89
N ARG A 61 1.71 -1.19 -3.10
CA ARG A 61 1.05 -1.57 -4.35
C ARG A 61 1.63 -2.91 -4.78
N GLU A 62 0.93 -3.99 -4.45
CA GLU A 62 1.31 -5.37 -4.74
C GLU A 62 0.83 -5.75 -6.14
N VAL A 63 1.77 -6.05 -7.03
CA VAL A 63 1.45 -6.76 -8.28
C VAL A 63 1.28 -8.23 -7.94
N LYS A 64 0.08 -8.78 -8.15
CA LYS A 64 -0.22 -10.19 -7.82
C LYS A 64 0.17 -11.15 -8.93
N ASP A 65 0.11 -10.71 -10.17
CA ASP A 65 0.42 -11.52 -11.34
C ASP A 65 1.07 -10.73 -12.48
N ARG A 66 1.56 -11.48 -13.47
CA ARG A 66 2.07 -10.91 -14.70
C ARG A 66 0.90 -10.36 -15.52
N ARG A 67 1.20 -9.32 -16.32
CA ARG A 67 0.22 -8.70 -17.19
C ARG A 67 -0.48 -9.73 -18.09
N TYR A 68 -1.80 -9.61 -18.21
CA TYR A 68 -2.63 -10.41 -19.10
C TYR A 68 -3.42 -9.51 -20.05
N TYR A 69 -3.76 -10.00 -21.23
CA TYR A 69 -4.54 -9.23 -22.20
C TYR A 69 -6.04 -9.40 -21.93
N ASP A 70 -6.72 -8.32 -21.55
CA ASP A 70 -8.17 -8.27 -21.39
C ASP A 70 -8.80 -8.10 -22.79
N LYS A 71 -9.35 -9.20 -23.32
CA LYS A 71 -9.96 -9.22 -24.66
C LYS A 71 -11.23 -8.39 -24.76
N GLU A 72 -11.99 -8.26 -23.67
CA GLU A 72 -13.24 -7.50 -23.65
C GLU A 72 -12.97 -6.00 -23.70
N ARG A 73 -11.90 -5.56 -23.04
CA ARG A 73 -11.52 -4.14 -22.98
C ARG A 73 -10.45 -3.72 -23.98
N GLY A 74 -9.78 -4.67 -24.63
CA GLY A 74 -8.81 -4.41 -25.70
C GLY A 74 -7.45 -3.89 -25.22
N TYR A 75 -7.06 -4.13 -23.97
CA TYR A 75 -5.77 -3.69 -23.43
C TYR A 75 -5.16 -4.67 -22.42
N TRP A 76 -3.87 -4.51 -22.13
CA TRP A 76 -3.17 -5.30 -21.12
C TRP A 76 -3.49 -4.81 -19.70
N LYS A 77 -3.93 -5.73 -18.84
CA LYS A 77 -4.19 -5.53 -17.42
C LYS A 77 -3.12 -6.18 -16.56
N GLN A 78 -3.06 -5.75 -15.31
CA GLN A 78 -2.26 -6.36 -14.26
C GLN A 78 -3.14 -6.47 -13.02
N ASN A 79 -3.15 -7.62 -12.34
CA ASN A 79 -3.84 -7.74 -11.07
C ASN A 79 -3.01 -7.06 -9.99
N VAL A 80 -3.60 -6.04 -9.37
CA VAL A 80 -2.91 -5.18 -8.43
C VAL A 80 -3.76 -5.06 -7.18
N TRP A 81 -3.13 -5.31 -6.04
CA TRP A 81 -3.68 -4.97 -4.74
C TRP A 81 -2.98 -3.74 -4.20
N GLN A 82 -3.72 -2.86 -3.55
CA GLN A 82 -3.17 -1.67 -2.92
C GLN A 82 -3.67 -1.58 -1.48
N GLY A 83 -2.80 -1.14 -0.58
CA GLY A 83 -3.16 -1.01 0.82
C GLY A 83 -1.93 -0.88 1.70
N ALA A 84 -2.07 -1.26 2.96
CA ALA A 84 -0.97 -1.35 3.91
C ALA A 84 -0.79 -2.78 4.38
N TYR A 85 0.46 -3.24 4.38
CA TYR A 85 0.86 -4.45 5.08
C TYR A 85 1.23 -4.11 6.51
N VAL A 86 0.71 -4.89 7.45
CA VAL A 86 0.98 -4.73 8.87
C VAL A 86 1.82 -5.92 9.34
N PHE A 87 3.00 -5.64 9.86
CA PHE A 87 3.95 -6.63 10.34
C PHE A 87 4.25 -6.43 11.84
N GLY A 88 4.66 -7.51 12.48
CA GLY A 88 5.50 -7.48 13.67
C GLY A 88 6.95 -7.80 13.31
N LEU A 89 7.89 -7.24 14.08
CA LEU A 89 9.32 -7.48 13.98
C LEU A 89 9.85 -7.99 15.32
N ASN A 90 10.43 -9.19 15.30
CA ASN A 90 11.12 -9.76 16.45
C ASN A 90 12.56 -10.12 16.05
N PRO A 91 13.59 -9.69 16.80
CA PRO A 91 14.98 -10.06 16.51
C PRO A 91 15.25 -11.57 16.50
N GLU A 92 14.49 -12.36 17.27
CA GLU A 92 14.60 -13.82 17.36
C GLU A 92 13.73 -14.53 16.31
N SER A 93 12.50 -14.08 16.10
CA SER A 93 11.52 -14.76 15.22
C SER A 93 11.30 -14.11 13.86
N GLY A 94 12.01 -13.02 13.53
CA GLY A 94 11.98 -12.38 12.22
C GLY A 94 10.78 -11.48 11.96
N ILE A 95 10.33 -11.45 10.71
CA ILE A 95 9.23 -10.63 10.20
C ILE A 95 7.95 -11.48 10.19
N THR A 96 6.91 -11.03 10.89
CA THR A 96 5.61 -11.73 10.93
C THR A 96 4.51 -10.85 10.34
N LEU A 97 3.79 -11.34 9.32
CA LEU A 97 2.61 -10.65 8.79
C LEU A 97 1.45 -10.75 9.79
N LYS A 98 0.99 -9.60 10.30
CA LYS A 98 -0.19 -9.50 11.19
C LYS A 98 -1.49 -9.35 10.41
N GLY A 99 -1.45 -8.71 9.23
CA GLY A 99 -2.61 -8.51 8.38
C GLY A 99 -2.35 -7.53 7.24
N LYS A 100 -3.36 -7.32 6.42
CA LYS A 100 -3.35 -6.34 5.33
C LYS A 100 -4.61 -5.48 5.42
N ILE A 101 -4.48 -4.17 5.21
CA ILE A 101 -5.61 -3.23 5.21
C ILE A 101 -5.67 -2.55 3.84
N THR A 102 -6.80 -2.68 3.16
CA THR A 102 -7.09 -1.94 1.91
C THR A 102 -8.18 -0.92 2.16
N HIS A 103 -8.16 0.16 1.38
CA HIS A 103 -9.23 1.15 1.30
C HIS A 103 -10.09 0.95 0.04
N TYR A 104 -9.81 -0.10 -0.73
CA TYR A 104 -10.52 -0.41 -1.96
C TYR A 104 -10.51 -1.91 -2.20
N ASP A 105 -11.71 -2.49 -2.26
CA ASP A 105 -11.90 -3.94 -2.41
C ASP A 105 -12.09 -4.38 -3.88
N GLY A 106 -11.99 -3.45 -4.83
CA GLY A 106 -12.08 -3.73 -6.27
C GLY A 106 -10.74 -3.87 -6.98
N ASP A 107 -10.79 -4.12 -8.29
CA ASP A 107 -9.62 -4.06 -9.17
C ASP A 107 -9.19 -2.61 -9.43
N GLU A 108 -7.89 -2.32 -9.40
CA GLU A 108 -7.33 -0.99 -9.69
C GLU A 108 -7.94 -0.43 -10.99
N ASP A 109 -8.71 0.66 -10.87
CA ASP A 109 -9.33 1.30 -12.02
C ASP A 109 -8.23 1.88 -12.93
N TYR A 110 -8.39 1.72 -14.25
CA TYR A 110 -7.35 2.06 -15.23
C TYR A 110 -6.94 3.53 -15.17
N GLY A 111 -7.84 4.41 -14.71
CA GLY A 111 -7.58 5.84 -14.52
C GLY A 111 -6.63 6.17 -13.38
N TYR A 112 -6.39 5.23 -12.46
CA TYR A 112 -5.66 5.48 -11.23
C TYR A 112 -4.66 4.37 -10.92
N TYR A 113 -3.55 4.38 -11.66
CA TYR A 113 -2.37 3.56 -11.43
C TYR A 113 -1.69 3.95 -10.09
N TYR A 114 -0.44 4.42 -10.12
CA TYR A 114 0.29 4.88 -8.92
C TYR A 114 -0.38 6.01 -8.11
N ASN A 115 -1.46 6.61 -8.61
CA ASN A 115 -2.13 7.74 -7.97
C ASN A 115 -3.60 7.46 -7.58
N SER A 116 -3.96 6.19 -7.36
CA SER A 116 -4.92 5.76 -6.33
C SER A 116 -5.40 6.85 -5.37
N PRO A 117 -6.59 7.50 -5.47
CA PRO A 117 -7.10 8.27 -4.34
C PRO A 117 -7.48 7.36 -3.17
N TRP A 118 -7.68 6.06 -3.43
CA TRP A 118 -7.85 5.01 -2.43
C TRP A 118 -6.52 4.42 -1.95
N ALA A 119 -5.39 4.66 -2.62
CA ALA A 119 -4.10 4.14 -2.17
C ALA A 119 -3.81 4.61 -0.74
N VAL A 120 -3.56 3.66 0.16
CA VAL A 120 -3.07 3.98 1.50
C VAL A 120 -1.70 4.65 1.36
N ARG A 121 -1.51 5.78 2.01
CA ARG A 121 -0.26 6.55 1.93
C ARG A 121 0.39 6.74 3.28
N ARG A 122 -0.38 6.78 4.37
CA ARG A 122 0.12 7.00 5.72
C ARG A 122 -0.58 6.05 6.68
N ALA A 123 0.12 5.74 7.77
CA ALA A 123 -0.43 5.03 8.90
C ALA A 123 0.02 5.70 10.21
N LEU A 124 -0.84 5.70 11.21
CA LEU A 124 -0.54 6.13 12.57
C LEU A 124 -1.36 5.29 13.54
N TYR A 125 -1.02 5.30 14.83
CA TYR A 125 -1.82 4.64 15.85
C TYR A 125 -2.09 5.58 17.03
N MET A 126 -3.20 5.35 17.71
CA MET A 126 -3.55 5.94 19.00
C MET A 126 -4.10 4.82 19.87
N ASP A 127 -3.52 4.66 21.06
CA ASP A 127 -3.79 3.55 21.97
C ASP A 127 -3.68 2.19 21.25
N ASP A 128 -4.79 1.48 21.10
CA ASP A 128 -4.88 0.16 20.46
C ASP A 128 -5.57 0.19 19.10
N VAL A 129 -5.65 1.36 18.47
CA VAL A 129 -6.26 1.55 17.15
C VAL A 129 -5.22 1.97 16.12
N LEU A 130 -5.15 1.22 15.02
CA LEU A 130 -4.38 1.56 13.83
C LEU A 130 -5.24 2.34 12.86
N TYR A 131 -4.75 3.49 12.42
CA TYR A 131 -5.36 4.33 11.41
C TYR A 131 -4.55 4.22 10.13
N THR A 132 -5.19 3.85 9.03
CA THR A 132 -4.64 3.96 7.68
C THR A 132 -5.33 5.09 6.93
N VAL A 133 -4.57 5.85 6.14
CA VAL A 133 -5.04 7.09 5.51
C VAL A 133 -4.74 7.06 4.02
N SER A 134 -5.77 7.27 3.20
CA SER A 134 -5.71 7.59 1.77
C SER A 134 -6.29 8.98 1.52
N ALA A 135 -6.35 9.42 0.26
CA ALA A 135 -7.00 10.69 -0.09
C ALA A 135 -8.53 10.64 0.08
N ARG A 136 -9.11 9.44 0.16
CA ARG A 136 -10.56 9.20 0.22
C ARG A 136 -11.07 8.56 1.50
N LEU A 137 -10.20 7.95 2.29
CA LEU A 137 -10.65 7.15 3.43
C LEU A 137 -9.63 7.22 4.56
N ILE A 138 -10.13 7.38 5.78
CA ILE A 138 -9.44 7.01 7.01
C ILE A 138 -10.10 5.73 7.50
N LYS A 139 -9.33 4.65 7.65
CA LYS A 139 -9.82 3.37 8.15
C LYS A 139 -9.17 3.05 9.47
N MET A 140 -9.95 2.52 10.42
CA MET A 140 -9.55 2.22 11.78
C MET A 140 -9.65 0.72 12.02
N ASN A 141 -8.57 0.10 12.47
CA ASN A 141 -8.50 -1.34 12.75
C ASN A 141 -7.94 -1.57 14.16
N ASP A 142 -8.40 -2.62 14.83
CA ASP A 142 -7.87 -3.03 16.14
C ASP A 142 -6.42 -3.53 15.99
N LEU A 143 -5.48 -3.01 16.79
CA LEU A 143 -4.07 -3.42 16.72
C LEU A 143 -3.82 -4.87 17.16
N ASN A 144 -4.68 -5.41 18.03
CA ASN A 144 -4.64 -6.80 18.50
C ASN A 144 -5.30 -7.75 17.49
N ASN A 145 -6.18 -7.24 16.63
CA ASN A 145 -6.78 -7.99 15.53
C ASN A 145 -6.93 -7.10 14.28
N ILE A 146 -5.88 -7.04 13.46
CA ILE A 146 -5.80 -6.15 12.28
C ILE A 146 -6.99 -6.35 11.31
N ASN A 147 -7.57 -7.55 11.26
CA ASN A 147 -8.71 -7.85 10.38
C ASN A 147 -10.05 -7.32 10.92
N GLN A 148 -10.09 -6.87 12.17
CA GLN A 148 -11.27 -6.27 12.78
C GLN A 148 -11.27 -4.76 12.51
N GLU A 149 -12.14 -4.34 11.60
CA GLU A 149 -12.46 -2.93 11.42
C GLU A 149 -13.21 -2.41 12.65
N VAL A 150 -12.74 -1.29 13.19
CA VAL A 150 -13.39 -0.54 14.26
C VAL A 150 -14.34 0.48 13.66
N ASN A 151 -13.89 1.25 12.67
CA ASN A 151 -14.68 2.26 11.96
C ASN A 151 -13.97 2.72 10.68
N SER A 152 -14.65 3.52 9.88
CA SER A 152 -14.08 4.22 8.73
C SER A 152 -14.74 5.59 8.50
N ILE A 153 -13.99 6.52 7.92
CA ILE A 153 -14.43 7.88 7.58
C ILE A 153 -14.08 8.13 6.14
N GLU A 154 -15.09 8.30 5.29
CA GLU A 154 -14.89 8.79 3.93
C GLU A 154 -14.56 10.27 3.93
N LEU A 155 -13.53 10.63 3.16
CA LEU A 155 -13.06 11.99 2.98
C LEU A 155 -13.64 12.58 1.69
N PRO A 156 -14.05 13.86 1.70
CA PRO A 156 -14.45 14.53 0.47
C PRO A 156 -13.25 14.60 -0.48
N TYR A 157 -13.34 13.90 -1.60
CA TYR A 157 -12.32 13.91 -2.65
C TYR A 157 -12.88 14.56 -3.91
N VAL A 158 -12.30 15.69 -4.29
CA VAL A 158 -12.59 16.34 -5.57
C VAL A 158 -11.57 15.84 -6.58
N GLU A 159 -12.06 15.09 -7.55
CA GLU A 159 -11.25 14.62 -8.67
C GLU A 159 -10.81 15.81 -9.52
N GLN A 160 -9.51 16.08 -9.54
CA GLN A 160 -8.97 17.16 -10.35
C GLN A 160 -8.84 16.67 -11.80
N HIS A 161 -9.85 16.91 -12.62
CA HIS A 161 -9.74 16.70 -14.06
C HIS A 161 -8.85 17.79 -14.65
N TYR A 162 -7.62 17.42 -15.03
CA TYR A 162 -6.66 18.34 -15.65
C TYR A 162 -7.07 18.79 -17.07
N TYR A 163 -8.01 18.07 -17.70
CA TYR A 163 -8.67 18.49 -18.93
C TYR A 163 -10.17 18.75 -18.65
N PRO A 164 -10.70 19.95 -18.92
CA PRO A 164 -12.14 20.14 -18.92
C PRO A 164 -12.75 19.25 -20.01
N SER A 165 -13.63 18.33 -19.62
CA SER A 165 -14.46 17.61 -20.59
C SER A 165 -15.40 18.63 -21.25
N PRO A 166 -15.36 18.82 -22.58
CA PRO A 166 -16.11 19.88 -23.25
C PRO A 166 -17.64 19.73 -23.20
N TRP A 167 -18.16 18.69 -22.53
CA TRP A 167 -19.59 18.35 -22.54
C TRP A 167 -20.29 18.37 -21.18
N ILE A 168 -19.65 18.83 -20.10
CA ILE A 168 -20.34 18.95 -18.81
C ILE A 168 -20.99 20.34 -18.71
N THR A 169 -22.21 20.47 -19.23
CA THR A 169 -23.10 21.57 -18.87
C THR A 169 -23.62 21.29 -17.46
N ARG A 170 -23.06 21.94 -16.44
CA ARG A 170 -23.69 21.97 -15.11
C ARG A 170 -24.95 22.83 -15.20
N GLY A 171 -26.10 22.19 -15.31
CA GLY A 171 -27.38 22.83 -14.99
C GLY A 171 -27.38 23.19 -13.51
N VAL A 172 -27.46 24.48 -13.22
CA VAL A 172 -27.76 24.97 -11.87
C VAL A 172 -29.28 24.93 -11.73
N GLU A 173 -29.80 23.98 -10.99
CA GLU A 173 -31.15 24.10 -10.41
C GLU A 173 -31.03 24.81 -9.08
N ILE A 174 -31.65 26.00 -9.01
CA ILE A 174 -31.93 26.70 -7.77
C ILE A 174 -33.32 26.26 -7.33
N ILE A 175 -33.44 25.79 -6.08
CA ILE A 175 -34.70 25.78 -5.34
C ILE A 175 -34.50 26.59 -4.06
#